data_AF-A0A7Z9M9Z6-F1
#
_entry.id   AF-A0A7Z9M9Z6-F1
#
_cell.length_a   1.000
_cell.length_b   1.000
_cell.length_c   1.000
_cell.angle_alpha   90.00
_cell.angle_beta   90.00
_cell.angle_gamma   90.00
#
_symmetry.space_group_name_H-M   'P 1'
#
loop_
_entity.id
_entity.type
_entity.pdbx_description
1 polymer ?
#
loop_
_entity_poly.entity_id
_entity_poly.type
_entity_poly.pdbx_seq_one_letter_code
_entity_poly.pdbx_strand_id
1 'polypeptide(L)'
;MRYIRLTDNKKRDARVQYISPRKRKAGSYRNSKGEVIRSYRFINDTDSHNPQNLLSKHEVTEDFAEELIKGDPEIDLEKVGRLIDYASQVWIAEDGKVLYSAKMMEIVYTPEGDVKSTEDFKDQEPTVIEDVALPWTGKLMPISAVFKKFVLLRKLQICHLDGLT
;
A
#
# COMPACT_ATOMS: atom_id res chain seq x y z
N MET A 1 -13.90 -11.23 -3.48
CA MET A 1 -13.53 -12.38 -2.63
C MET A 1 -12.28 -13.01 -3.23
N ARG A 2 -11.37 -13.56 -2.43
CA ARG A 2 -10.14 -14.18 -2.95
C ARG A 2 -10.19 -15.70 -2.70
N TYR A 3 -9.71 -16.46 -3.69
CA TYR A 3 -9.77 -17.92 -3.68
C TYR A 3 -8.38 -18.52 -3.84
N ILE A 4 -8.22 -19.71 -3.29
CA ILE A 4 -7.01 -20.52 -3.39
C ILE A 4 -7.42 -21.96 -3.68
N ARG A 5 -6.61 -22.68 -4.45
CA ARG A 5 -6.78 -24.11 -4.68
C ARG A 5 -5.85 -24.88 -3.75
N LEU A 6 -6.41 -25.85 -3.03
CA LEU A 6 -5.66 -26.76 -2.18
C LEU A 6 -5.95 -28.19 -2.62
N THR A 7 -4.93 -29.05 -2.61
CA THR A 7 -5.13 -30.48 -2.85
C THR A 7 -5.24 -31.25 -1.55
N ASP A 8 -6.12 -32.25 -1.50
CA ASP A 8 -6.13 -33.23 -0.43
C ASP A 8 -5.02 -34.30 -0.59
N ASN A 9 -4.97 -35.27 0.34
CA ASN A 9 -4.03 -36.39 0.26
C ASN A 9 -4.18 -37.27 -1.00
N LYS A 10 -5.37 -37.30 -1.59
CA LYS A 10 -5.69 -38.05 -2.79
C LYS A 10 -5.45 -37.22 -4.06
N LYS A 11 -4.82 -36.04 -3.94
CA LYS A 11 -4.60 -35.07 -5.02
C LYS A 11 -5.90 -34.58 -5.67
N ARG A 12 -6.98 -34.52 -4.89
CA ARG A 12 -8.24 -33.92 -5.32
C ARG A 12 -8.18 -32.42 -5.04
N ASP A 13 -8.51 -31.64 -6.06
CA ASP A 13 -8.48 -30.19 -5.98
C ASP A 13 -9.76 -29.66 -5.34
N ALA A 14 -9.59 -28.80 -4.33
CA ALA A 14 -10.68 -28.07 -3.72
C ALA A 14 -10.41 -26.56 -3.87
N ARG A 15 -11.43 -25.83 -4.33
CA ARG A 15 -11.41 -24.37 -4.31
C ARG A 15 -11.94 -23.91 -2.96
N VAL A 16 -11.12 -23.19 -2.21
CA VAL A 16 -11.50 -22.64 -0.90
C VAL A 16 -11.36 -21.13 -0.89
N GLN A 17 -12.15 -20.46 -0.05
CA GLN A 17 -12.00 -19.04 0.18
C GLN A 17 -10.88 -18.82 1.20
N TYR A 18 -10.10 -17.77 1.00
CA TYR A 18 -9.23 -17.26 2.04
C TYR A 18 -9.53 -15.79 2.35
N ILE A 19 -9.44 -15.45 3.63
CA ILE A 19 -9.62 -14.10 4.13
C ILE A 19 -8.45 -13.73 5.02
N SER A 20 -7.97 -12.50 4.87
CA SER A 20 -7.06 -11.93 5.88
C SER A 20 -7.89 -11.62 7.13
N PRO A 21 -7.48 -12.10 8.32
CA PRO A 21 -8.21 -11.82 9.56
C PRO A 21 -8.29 -10.31 9.77
N ARG A 22 -9.50 -9.81 10.01
CA ARG A 22 -9.72 -8.37 10.22
C ARG A 22 -9.01 -7.95 11.52
N LYS A 23 -8.10 -6.98 11.43
CA LYS A 23 -7.63 -6.27 12.62
C LYS A 23 -8.84 -5.58 13.26
N ARG A 24 -8.95 -5.61 14.59
CA ARG A 24 -9.97 -4.81 15.29
C ARG A 24 -9.77 -3.34 14.88
N LYS A 25 -10.85 -2.67 14.48
CA LYS A 25 -10.78 -1.24 14.18
C LYS A 25 -10.33 -0.53 15.46
N ALA A 26 -9.23 0.22 15.39
CA ALA A 26 -8.96 1.26 16.38
C ALA A 26 -10.18 2.20 16.37
N GLY A 27 -10.62 2.67 17.54
CA GLY A 27 -11.89 3.39 17.70
C GLY A 27 -12.06 4.59 16.76
N SER A 28 -13.29 5.07 16.60
CA SER A 28 -13.59 6.28 15.83
C SER A 28 -13.42 7.54 16.66
N TYR A 29 -12.88 8.61 16.08
CA TYR A 29 -12.88 9.94 16.70
C TYR A 29 -14.31 10.48 16.86
N ARG A 30 -14.60 11.02 18.05
CA ARG A 30 -15.88 11.67 18.39
C ARG A 30 -15.63 13.01 19.09
N ASN A 31 -16.54 13.96 18.91
CA ASN A 31 -16.48 15.23 19.63
C ASN A 31 -16.99 15.08 21.08
N SER A 32 -16.95 16.17 21.86
CA SER A 32 -17.45 16.20 23.24
C SER A 32 -18.94 15.89 23.39
N LYS A 33 -19.73 16.00 22.31
CA LYS A 33 -21.15 15.63 22.25
C LYS A 33 -21.39 14.19 21.77
N GLY A 34 -20.33 13.44 21.45
CA GLY A 34 -20.40 12.07 20.97
C GLY A 34 -20.66 11.89 19.48
N GLU A 35 -20.69 12.98 18.70
CA GLU A 35 -20.89 12.95 17.25
C GLU A 35 -19.61 12.50 16.53
N VAL A 36 -19.76 11.80 15.40
CA VAL A 36 -18.62 11.29 14.62
C VAL A 36 -17.94 12.44 13.89
N ILE A 37 -16.63 12.59 14.10
CA ILE A 37 -15.82 13.57 13.38
C ILE A 37 -15.33 12.95 12.08
N ARG A 38 -15.54 13.64 10.95
CA ARG A 38 -14.98 13.30 9.65
C ARG A 38 -14.05 14.41 9.18
N SER A 39 -12.87 14.02 8.72
CA SER A 39 -11.97 14.91 7.99
C SER A 39 -12.26 14.76 6.50
N TYR A 40 -12.39 15.89 5.81
CA TYR A 40 -12.46 15.94 4.35
C TYR A 40 -11.20 16.60 3.83
N ARG A 41 -10.66 16.07 2.74
CA ARG A 41 -9.53 16.65 2.02
C ARG A 41 -10.04 17.12 0.66
N PHE A 42 -9.51 18.24 0.22
CA PHE A 42 -9.83 18.84 -1.08
C PHE A 42 -8.55 19.05 -1.86
N ILE A 43 -8.64 19.02 -3.18
CA ILE A 43 -7.54 19.44 -4.05
C ILE A 43 -7.36 20.95 -3.88
N ASN A 44 -6.19 21.35 -3.40
CA ASN A 44 -5.80 22.77 -3.35
C ASN A 44 -5.12 23.19 -4.64
N ASP A 45 -4.23 22.32 -5.15
CA ASP A 45 -3.41 22.63 -6.31
C ASP A 45 -2.93 21.32 -6.98
N THR A 46 -2.43 21.41 -8.20
CA THR A 46 -1.91 20.30 -9.02
C THR A 46 -0.41 20.44 -9.24
N ASP A 47 0.25 19.35 -9.62
CA ASP A 47 1.70 19.35 -9.84
C ASP A 47 2.16 20.45 -10.81
N SER A 48 1.40 20.72 -11.88
CA SER A 48 1.79 21.72 -12.87
C SER A 48 1.62 23.17 -12.42
N HIS A 49 0.79 23.42 -11.41
CA HIS A 49 0.38 24.74 -10.92
C HIS A 49 0.98 25.06 -9.53
N ASN A 50 1.67 24.10 -8.90
CA ASN A 50 2.47 24.34 -7.70
C ASN A 50 3.46 25.51 -7.93
N PRO A 51 3.59 26.46 -6.97
CA PRO A 51 4.56 27.54 -7.00
C PRO A 51 5.97 27.17 -7.53
N GLN A 52 6.57 26.06 -7.09
CA GLN A 52 7.91 25.66 -7.55
C GLN A 52 7.92 25.32 -9.06
N ASN A 53 6.87 24.64 -9.53
CA ASN A 53 6.76 24.21 -10.92
C ASN A 53 6.28 25.34 -11.84
N LEU A 54 5.54 26.32 -11.34
CA LEU A 54 5.24 27.54 -12.07
C LEU A 54 6.48 28.42 -12.24
N LEU A 55 7.24 28.63 -11.16
CA LEU A 55 8.46 29.44 -11.19
C LEU A 55 9.56 28.84 -12.08
N SER A 56 9.57 27.52 -12.29
CA SER A 56 10.51 26.89 -13.23
C SER A 56 10.10 27.02 -14.70
N LYS A 57 8.82 27.31 -14.99
CA LYS A 57 8.30 27.47 -16.35
C LYS A 57 8.28 28.92 -16.83
N HIS A 58 8.18 29.87 -15.92
CA HIS A 58 8.09 31.29 -16.21
C HIS A 58 9.32 32.04 -15.67
N GLU A 59 9.85 32.97 -16.45
CA GLU A 59 10.82 33.93 -15.93
C GLU A 59 10.11 34.94 -15.03
N VAL A 60 10.68 35.22 -13.86
CA VAL A 60 10.12 36.20 -12.91
C VAL A 60 10.29 37.61 -13.51
N THR A 61 9.27 38.03 -14.23
CA THR A 61 9.20 39.28 -15.00
C THR A 61 7.92 40.05 -14.61
N GLU A 62 7.82 41.32 -14.98
CA GLU A 62 6.59 42.11 -14.76
C GLU A 62 5.39 41.49 -15.47
N ASP A 63 5.60 40.91 -16.65
CA ASP A 63 4.54 40.22 -17.42
C ASP A 63 3.97 39.01 -16.65
N PHE A 64 4.82 38.25 -15.96
CA PHE A 64 4.38 37.14 -15.11
C PHE A 64 3.55 37.63 -13.90
N ALA A 65 3.93 38.77 -13.31
CA ALA A 65 3.15 39.37 -12.23
C ALA A 65 1.77 39.83 -12.72
N GLU A 66 1.67 40.38 -13.94
CA GLU A 66 0.38 40.71 -14.54
C GLU A 66 -0.46 39.46 -14.84
N GLU A 67 0.16 38.37 -15.29
CA GLU A 67 -0.51 37.09 -15.56
C GLU A 67 -1.10 36.48 -14.27
N LEU A 68 -0.34 36.51 -13.17
CA LEU A 68 -0.81 36.12 -11.84
C LEU A 68 -2.06 36.93 -11.42
N ILE A 69 -2.02 38.25 -11.58
CA ILE A 69 -3.13 39.12 -11.18
C ILE A 69 -4.37 38.91 -12.05
N LYS A 70 -4.19 38.63 -13.35
CA LYS A 70 -5.31 38.56 -14.32
C LYS A 70 -5.99 37.20 -14.37
N GLY A 71 -5.26 36.11 -14.14
CA GLY A 71 -5.70 34.76 -14.52
C GLY A 71 -5.63 33.71 -13.43
N ASP A 72 -5.04 33.99 -12.27
CA ASP A 72 -4.75 33.00 -11.22
C ASP A 72 -4.18 31.68 -11.80
N PRO A 73 -3.10 31.71 -12.60
CA PRO A 73 -2.51 30.55 -13.26
C PRO A 73 -1.93 29.51 -12.28
N GLU A 74 -1.92 29.79 -10.98
CA GLU A 74 -1.66 28.87 -9.87
C GLU A 74 -2.88 28.07 -9.42
N ILE A 75 -4.07 28.39 -9.93
CA ILE A 75 -5.32 27.74 -9.55
C ILE A 75 -5.90 27.01 -10.77
N ASP A 76 -5.81 25.68 -10.76
CA ASP A 76 -6.55 24.85 -11.71
C ASP A 76 -8.05 24.83 -11.37
N LEU A 77 -8.79 25.81 -11.88
CA LEU A 77 -10.23 26.00 -11.61
C LEU A 77 -11.09 24.75 -11.89
N GLU A 78 -10.66 23.88 -12.80
CA GLU A 78 -11.37 22.64 -13.10
C GLU A 78 -11.21 21.61 -11.99
N LYS A 79 -10.07 21.59 -11.29
CA LYS A 79 -9.69 20.54 -10.33
C LYS A 79 -9.76 20.97 -8.87
N VAL A 80 -9.58 22.25 -8.58
CA VAL A 80 -9.59 22.81 -7.22
C VAL A 80 -10.93 22.57 -6.54
N GLY A 81 -10.90 22.28 -5.23
CA GLY A 81 -12.10 22.04 -4.43
C GLY A 81 -12.75 20.67 -4.63
N ARG A 82 -12.24 19.82 -5.52
CA ARG A 82 -12.71 18.43 -5.63
C ARG A 82 -12.37 17.64 -4.37
N LEU A 83 -13.35 16.89 -3.86
CA LEU A 83 -13.20 16.04 -2.68
C LEU A 83 -12.25 14.87 -2.98
N ILE A 84 -11.31 14.64 -2.08
CA ILE A 84 -10.40 13.49 -2.10
C ILE A 84 -10.73 12.58 -0.92
N ASP A 85 -11.01 11.32 -1.21
CA ASP A 85 -11.23 10.30 -0.19
C ASP A 85 -9.88 9.75 0.31
N TYR A 86 -9.36 8.72 -0.36
CA TYR A 86 -8.07 8.13 -0.06
C TYR A 86 -6.95 8.73 -0.93
N ALA A 87 -6.08 9.52 -0.32
CA ALA A 87 -4.80 9.94 -0.88
C ALA A 87 -3.63 9.59 0.05
N SER A 88 -2.54 9.16 -0.56
CA SER A 88 -1.24 9.00 0.09
C SER A 88 -0.60 10.37 0.28
N GLN A 89 -0.09 10.65 1.48
CA GLN A 89 0.73 11.83 1.72
C GLN A 89 2.15 11.56 1.23
N VAL A 90 2.66 12.46 0.39
CA VAL A 90 4.07 12.48 -0.03
C VAL A 90 4.66 13.83 0.33
N TRP A 91 5.95 13.85 0.65
CA TRP A 91 6.68 15.09 0.91
C TRP A 91 7.42 15.47 -0.37
N ILE A 92 7.58 16.76 -0.65
CA ILE A 92 8.26 17.27 -1.84
C ILE A 92 9.50 18.05 -1.36
N ALA A 93 10.64 17.81 -2.00
CA ALA A 93 11.89 18.51 -1.75
C ALA A 93 11.87 19.92 -2.38
N GLU A 94 12.85 20.76 -2.03
CA GLU A 94 12.98 22.10 -2.61
C GLU A 94 13.12 22.09 -4.14
N ASP A 95 13.63 21.00 -4.72
CA ASP A 95 13.79 20.81 -6.17
C ASP A 95 12.52 20.27 -6.86
N GLY A 96 11.39 20.23 -6.17
CA GLY A 96 10.11 19.73 -6.69
C GLY A 96 10.02 18.21 -6.77
N LYS A 97 11.06 17.45 -6.38
CA LYS A 97 11.01 15.98 -6.41
C LYS A 97 10.33 15.41 -5.18
N VAL A 98 9.62 14.30 -5.37
CA VAL A 98 9.03 13.55 -4.25
C VAL A 98 10.14 12.99 -3.36
N LEU A 99 10.08 13.34 -2.08
CA LEU A 99 10.90 12.77 -1.01
C LEU A 99 10.36 11.39 -0.66
N TYR A 100 11.21 10.39 -0.86
CA TYR A 100 10.96 9.04 -0.38
C TYR A 100 11.45 8.94 1.07
N SER A 101 10.53 8.71 2.01
CA SER A 101 10.90 8.54 3.43
C SER A 101 11.69 7.25 3.68
N ALA A 102 11.59 6.27 2.77
CA ALA A 102 12.30 5.00 2.86
C ALA A 102 12.48 4.40 1.46
N LYS A 103 13.73 4.07 1.11
CA LYS A 103 14.05 3.15 0.00
C LYS A 103 13.97 1.74 0.55
N MET A 104 13.10 0.90 0.00
CA MET A 104 13.02 -0.50 0.40
C MET A 104 14.20 -1.25 -0.20
N MET A 105 15.02 -1.82 0.67
CA MET A 105 16.18 -2.63 0.29
C MET A 105 16.06 -4.01 0.93
N GLU A 106 16.54 -5.01 0.22
CA GLU A 106 16.68 -6.35 0.74
C GLU A 106 18.10 -6.50 1.31
N ILE A 107 18.20 -6.66 2.63
CA ILE A 107 19.47 -6.87 3.33
C ILE A 107 19.48 -8.31 3.85
N VAL A 108 20.42 -9.11 3.37
CA VAL A 108 20.62 -10.48 3.83
C VAL A 108 21.70 -10.47 4.91
N TYR A 109 21.39 -11.05 6.06
CA TYR A 109 22.32 -11.17 7.19
C TYR A 109 22.91 -12.60 7.27
N THR A 110 24.12 -12.72 7.77
CA THR A 110 24.71 -14.00 8.17
C THR A 110 24.12 -14.46 9.52
N PRO A 111 24.26 -15.73 9.90
CA PRO A 111 23.86 -16.21 11.23
C PRO A 111 24.53 -15.44 12.39
N GLU A 112 25.71 -14.90 12.16
CA GLU A 112 26.50 -14.10 13.12
C GLU A 112 26.01 -12.64 13.24
N GLY A 113 25.13 -12.20 12.33
CA GLY A 113 24.54 -10.87 12.32
C GLY A 113 25.21 -9.87 11.36
N ASP A 114 26.22 -10.29 10.60
CA ASP A 114 26.90 -9.43 9.63
C ASP A 114 26.10 -9.29 8.33
N VAL A 115 26.22 -8.15 7.65
CA VAL A 115 25.56 -7.93 6.35
C VAL A 115 26.28 -8.73 5.27
N LYS A 116 25.55 -9.68 4.66
CA LYS A 116 26.02 -10.53 3.56
C LYS A 116 25.78 -9.90 2.19
N SER A 117 24.61 -9.30 1.98
CA SER A 117 24.28 -8.61 0.73
C SER A 117 23.22 -7.53 0.95
N THR A 118 23.27 -6.51 0.09
CA THR A 118 22.31 -5.40 0.05
C THR A 118 21.89 -5.19 -1.40
N GLU A 119 20.60 -5.39 -1.69
CA GLU A 119 20.04 -5.22 -3.04
C GLU A 119 18.78 -4.36 -3.00
N ASP A 120 18.39 -3.80 -4.15
CA ASP A 120 17.09 -3.17 -4.31
C ASP A 120 15.98 -4.21 -4.14
N PHE A 121 14.94 -3.88 -3.38
CA PHE A 121 13.82 -4.78 -3.17
C PHE A 121 13.14 -5.11 -4.51
N LYS A 122 13.05 -6.40 -4.83
CA LYS A 122 12.31 -6.91 -5.99
C LYS A 122 11.03 -7.56 -5.50
N ASP A 123 9.89 -7.13 -6.05
CA ASP A 123 8.62 -7.78 -5.75
C ASP A 123 8.64 -9.20 -6.34
N GLN A 124 8.40 -10.21 -5.50
CA GLN A 124 8.33 -11.59 -5.91
C GLN A 124 6.87 -11.99 -6.05
N GLU A 125 6.55 -12.68 -7.15
CA GLU A 125 5.21 -13.22 -7.31
C GLU A 125 4.89 -14.22 -6.19
N PRO A 126 3.68 -14.14 -5.60
CA PRO A 126 3.29 -15.09 -4.59
C PRO A 126 3.31 -16.52 -5.14
N THR A 127 3.89 -17.46 -4.38
CA THR A 127 3.80 -18.91 -4.70
C THR A 127 2.36 -19.42 -4.65
N VAL A 128 1.45 -18.65 -4.06
CA VAL A 128 0.04 -18.97 -3.90
C VAL A 128 -0.77 -18.20 -4.93
N ILE A 129 -1.06 -18.85 -6.06
CA ILE A 129 -1.81 -18.28 -7.20
C ILE A 129 -3.13 -19.06 -7.35
N GLU A 130 -4.18 -18.43 -7.88
CA GLU A 130 -5.51 -19.04 -8.01
C GLU A 130 -5.54 -20.23 -8.98
N ASP A 131 -4.62 -20.28 -9.93
CA ASP A 131 -4.57 -21.32 -10.96
C ASP A 131 -3.83 -22.59 -10.52
N VAL A 132 -2.98 -22.50 -9.49
CA VAL A 132 -2.15 -23.62 -9.04
C VAL A 132 -2.70 -24.18 -7.73
N ALA A 133 -3.05 -25.47 -7.74
CA ALA A 133 -3.43 -26.17 -6.53
C ALA A 133 -2.19 -26.49 -5.68
N LEU A 134 -2.14 -25.97 -4.46
CA LEU A 134 -1.01 -26.22 -3.57
C LEU A 134 -1.05 -27.67 -3.06
N PRO A 135 0.03 -28.44 -3.25
CA PRO A 135 0.09 -29.83 -2.80
C PRO A 135 0.16 -29.91 -1.27
N TRP A 136 -0.55 -30.87 -0.67
CA TRP A 136 -0.29 -31.22 0.72
C TRP A 136 1.11 -31.83 0.83
N THR A 137 1.96 -31.25 1.67
CA THR A 137 3.34 -31.72 1.91
C THR A 137 3.41 -33.07 2.65
N GLY A 138 2.27 -33.62 3.08
CA GLY A 138 2.17 -34.89 3.81
C GLY A 138 2.69 -34.85 5.25
N LYS A 139 3.13 -33.67 5.73
CA LYS A 139 3.72 -33.51 7.06
C LYS A 139 2.90 -32.55 7.91
N LEU A 140 2.44 -33.03 9.06
CA LEU A 140 1.95 -32.18 10.14
C LEU A 140 3.13 -31.80 11.04
N MET A 141 3.26 -30.53 11.36
CA MET A 141 4.34 -30.02 12.21
C MET A 141 3.75 -29.38 13.47
N PRO A 142 4.34 -29.61 14.67
CA PRO A 142 3.97 -28.90 15.87
C PRO A 142 4.17 -27.38 15.70
N ILE A 143 3.28 -26.57 16.25
CA ILE A 143 3.34 -25.11 16.17
C ILE A 143 4.70 -24.57 16.64
N SER A 144 5.23 -25.11 17.74
CA SER A 144 6.54 -24.74 18.28
C SER A 144 7.71 -25.01 17.33
N ALA A 145 7.61 -26.04 16.49
CA ALA A 145 8.62 -26.36 15.48
C ALA A 145 8.52 -25.42 14.27
N VAL A 146 7.31 -25.02 13.89
CA VAL A 146 7.08 -24.08 12.77
C VAL A 146 7.72 -22.73 13.06
N PHE A 147 7.52 -22.18 14.26
CA PHE A 147 8.10 -20.89 14.66
C PHE A 147 9.64 -20.85 14.66
N LYS A 148 10.30 -22.01 14.77
CA LYS A 148 11.77 -22.10 14.75
C LYS A 148 12.35 -22.32 13.35
N LYS A 149 11.54 -22.77 12.39
CA LYS A 149 12.01 -23.22 11.07
C LYS A 149 11.60 -22.29 9.92
N PHE A 150 10.56 -21.49 10.11
CA PHE A 150 10.00 -20.66 9.05
C PHE A 150 9.79 -19.23 9.51
N VAL A 151 9.97 -18.27 8.59
CA VAL A 151 9.55 -16.88 8.77
C VAL A 151 8.12 -16.75 8.27
N LEU A 152 7.19 -16.41 9.16
CA LEU A 152 5.77 -16.25 8.83
C LEU A 152 5.45 -14.79 8.52
N LEU A 153 5.21 -14.48 7.25
CA LEU A 153 4.94 -13.10 6.79
C LEU A 153 3.48 -12.68 6.94
N ARG A 154 2.53 -13.57 6.66
CA ARG A 154 1.09 -13.26 6.63
C ARG A 154 0.28 -14.40 7.23
N LYS A 155 -0.80 -14.03 7.94
CA LYS A 155 -1.81 -14.96 8.46
C LYS A 155 -3.04 -14.90 7.57
N LEU A 156 -3.49 -16.04 7.07
CA LEU A 156 -4.72 -16.20 6.31
C LEU A 156 -5.65 -17.16 7.06
N GLN A 157 -6.96 -16.93 6.97
CA GLN A 157 -7.99 -17.84 7.45
C GLN A 157 -8.67 -18.45 6.23
N ILE A 158 -8.81 -19.78 6.25
CA ILE A 158 -9.44 -20.55 5.17
C ILE A 158 -10.91 -20.80 5.57
N CYS A 159 -11.81 -20.66 4.60
CA CYS A 159 -13.23 -20.93 4.73
C CYS A 159 -13.66 -21.87 3.60
N HIS A 160 -14.41 -22.91 3.96
CA HIS A 160 -15.08 -23.77 3.00
C HIS A 160 -16.12 -22.96 2.23
N LEU A 161 -16.20 -23.16 0.91
CA LEU A 161 -17.26 -22.59 0.11
C LEU A 161 -18.53 -23.44 0.25
N ASP A 162 -18.37 -24.77 0.20
CA ASP A 162 -19.47 -25.73 0.13
C ASP A 162 -19.21 -26.92 1.08
N GLY A 163 -20.26 -27.63 1.54
CA GLY A 163 -20.15 -28.79 2.43
C GLY A 163 -19.57 -30.07 1.80
N LEU A 164 -19.22 -30.01 0.51
CA LEU A 164 -18.55 -31.07 -0.26
C LEU A 164 -17.02 -30.88 -0.32
N THR A 165 -16.51 -29.75 0.19
CA THR A 165 -15.09 -29.48 0.41
C THR A 165 -14.74 -29.53 1.88
#